data_AF-A0AAD3DPS7-F1
#
_entry.id   AF-A0AAD3DPS7-F1
#
_cell.length_a   1.000
_cell.length_b   1.000
_cell.length_c   1.000
_cell.angle_alpha   90.00
_cell.angle_beta   90.00
_cell.angle_gamma   90.00
#
_symmetry.space_group_name_H-M   'P 1'
#
loop_
_entity.id
_entity.type
_entity.pdbx_description
1 polymer ?
#
loop_
_entity_poly.entity_id
_entity_poly.type
_entity_poly.pdbx_seq_one_letter_code
_entity_poly.pdbx_strand_id
1 'polypeptide(L)'
;MCQYCYLLEGLTGSQLASVASSGGFEGLRTHLHTLCTQAYESKVAAVEAAQPGLMAEVQRFFLLSQTDALWKEHLQAIKFLQQAVGLRGYASKDPLTEFKLEGFNLFVDMTAQIRRNVIYNVYMFQPQRLVPVQEGAEGAAGGDKGQDKEAGAAAREKAGARA
;
A
#
# COMPACT_ATOMS: atom_id res chain seq x y z
N MET A 1 -0.03 5.61 17.71
CA MET A 1 0.03 5.13 16.31
C MET A 1 0.32 3.64 16.35
N CYS A 2 -0.70 2.80 16.29
CA CYS A 2 -0.50 1.35 16.28
C CYS A 2 -0.29 0.92 14.82
N GLN A 3 0.97 0.98 14.34
CA GLN A 3 1.38 0.40 13.06
C GLN A 3 1.50 -1.13 13.19
N TYR A 4 0.41 -1.79 13.63
CA TYR A 4 0.37 -3.24 13.69
C TYR A 4 -0.45 -3.77 12.53
N CYS A 5 0.03 -4.85 11.93
CA CYS A 5 -0.74 -5.65 11.00
C CYS A 5 -2.09 -5.98 11.64
N TYR A 6 -3.19 -5.47 11.08
CA TYR A 6 -4.55 -5.61 11.62
C TYR A 6 -4.91 -7.09 11.92
N LEU A 7 -4.27 -8.02 11.21
CA LEU A 7 -4.42 -9.47 11.39
C LEU A 7 -3.82 -10.01 12.70
N LEU A 8 -3.07 -9.21 13.46
CA LEU A 8 -2.41 -9.59 14.71
C LEU A 8 -2.95 -8.82 15.93
N GLU A 9 -4.12 -8.18 15.82
CA GLU A 9 -4.73 -7.40 16.92
C GLU A 9 -4.99 -8.20 18.21
N GLY A 10 -4.99 -9.54 18.14
CA GLY A 10 -5.19 -10.43 19.29
C GLY A 10 -3.96 -10.81 20.11
N LEU A 11 -2.75 -10.33 19.75
CA LEU A 11 -1.52 -10.79 20.39
C LEU A 11 -1.30 -10.09 21.74
N THR A 12 -1.62 -10.77 22.84
CA THR A 12 -1.44 -10.22 24.19
C THR A 12 -0.06 -10.56 24.77
N GLY A 13 0.53 -9.63 25.54
CA GLY A 13 1.85 -9.84 26.16
C GLY A 13 1.90 -11.04 27.12
N SER A 14 0.77 -11.43 27.71
CA SER A 14 0.65 -12.61 28.56
C SER A 14 0.74 -13.93 27.78
N GLN A 15 0.21 -14.00 26.56
CA GLN A 15 0.35 -15.16 25.67
C GLN A 15 1.81 -15.33 25.21
N LEU A 16 2.49 -14.23 24.89
CA LEU A 16 3.91 -14.28 24.52
C LEU A 16 4.78 -14.69 25.71
N ALA A 17 4.46 -14.22 26.92
CA ALA A 17 5.18 -14.58 28.14
C ALA A 17 5.02 -16.07 28.50
N SER A 18 3.84 -16.66 28.31
CA SER A 18 3.62 -18.08 28.58
C SER A 18 4.38 -18.99 27.60
N VAL A 19 4.42 -18.62 26.32
CA VAL A 19 5.21 -19.33 25.29
C VAL A 19 6.71 -19.17 25.55
N ALA A 20 7.17 -17.97 25.92
CA ALA A 20 8.57 -17.74 26.27
C ALA A 20 9.01 -18.55 27.51
N SER A 21 8.13 -18.72 28.50
CA SER A 21 8.43 -19.47 29.73
C SER A 21 8.55 -20.98 29.51
N SER A 22 7.90 -21.51 28.47
CA SER A 22 7.87 -22.94 28.17
C SER A 22 8.89 -23.36 27.11
N GLY A 23 9.15 -22.52 26.09
CA GLY A 23 10.02 -22.83 24.96
C GLY A 23 11.24 -21.92 24.78
N GLY A 24 11.46 -20.96 25.68
CA GLY A 24 12.54 -19.97 25.57
C GLY A 24 12.45 -19.13 24.28
N PHE A 25 13.60 -18.63 23.82
CA PHE A 25 13.69 -17.81 22.60
C PHE A 25 13.25 -18.56 21.33
N GLU A 26 13.66 -19.82 21.20
CA GLU A 26 13.41 -20.62 20.00
C GLU A 26 11.93 -21.00 19.88
N GLY A 27 11.27 -21.34 20.99
CA GLY A 27 9.83 -21.57 21.03
C GLY A 27 9.03 -20.32 20.66
N LEU A 28 9.45 -19.14 21.15
CA LEU A 28 8.83 -17.88 20.79
C LEU A 28 8.99 -17.56 19.30
N ARG A 29 10.19 -17.77 18.74
CA ARG A 29 10.47 -17.56 17.31
C ARG A 29 9.56 -18.42 16.44
N THR A 30 9.45 -19.70 16.75
CA THR A 30 8.60 -20.63 16.01
C THR A 30 7.14 -20.23 16.12
N HIS A 31 6.67 -19.87 17.31
CA HIS A 31 5.29 -19.44 17.51
C HIS A 31 4.94 -18.18 16.71
N LEU A 32 5.79 -17.15 16.75
CA LEU A 32 5.62 -15.94 15.95
C LEU A 32 5.63 -16.24 14.44
N HIS A 33 6.51 -17.13 13.99
CA HIS A 33 6.55 -17.54 12.60
C HIS A 33 5.23 -18.20 12.18
N THR A 34 4.72 -19.14 12.98
CA THR A 34 3.42 -19.80 12.72
C THR A 34 2.27 -18.79 12.65
N LEU A 35 2.21 -17.84 13.58
CA LEU A 35 1.18 -16.80 13.57
C LEU A 35 1.24 -15.91 12.32
N CYS A 36 2.45 -15.51 11.90
CA CYS A 36 2.64 -14.77 10.67
C CYS A 36 2.16 -15.57 9.45
N THR A 37 2.49 -16.86 9.37
CA THR A 37 2.01 -17.74 8.29
C THR A 37 0.48 -17.80 8.26
N GLN A 38 -0.17 -18.01 9.40
CA GLN A 38 -1.63 -18.05 9.50
C GLN A 38 -2.29 -16.73 9.10
N ALA A 39 -1.72 -15.59 9.52
CA ALA A 39 -2.19 -14.27 9.13
C ALA A 39 -2.07 -14.07 7.62
N TYR A 40 -0.94 -14.47 7.03
CA TYR A 40 -0.73 -14.40 5.59
C TYR A 40 -1.73 -15.28 4.82
N GLU A 41 -1.96 -16.53 5.22
CA GLU A 41 -2.96 -17.41 4.59
C GLU A 41 -4.37 -16.81 4.63
N SER A 42 -4.76 -16.26 5.79
CA SER A 42 -6.04 -15.58 5.96
C SER A 42 -6.17 -14.38 5.01
N LYS A 43 -5.06 -13.65 4.81
CA LYS A 43 -5.01 -12.52 3.87
C LYS A 43 -5.13 -12.96 2.43
N VAL A 44 -4.40 -14.01 2.04
CA VAL A 44 -4.49 -14.60 0.69
C VAL A 44 -5.94 -14.99 0.42
N ALA A 45 -6.59 -15.70 1.33
CA ALA A 45 -7.99 -16.10 1.19
C ALA A 45 -8.94 -14.90 1.02
N ALA A 46 -8.75 -13.83 1.80
CA ALA A 46 -9.56 -12.62 1.69
C ALA A 46 -9.38 -11.88 0.34
N VAL A 47 -8.14 -11.81 -0.17
CA VAL A 47 -7.83 -11.16 -1.45
C VAL A 47 -8.31 -12.00 -2.64
N GLU A 48 -8.09 -13.31 -2.61
CA GLU A 48 -8.54 -14.23 -3.65
C GLU A 48 -10.07 -14.31 -3.74
N ALA A 49 -10.77 -14.18 -2.60
CA ALA A 49 -12.23 -14.06 -2.59
C ALA A 49 -12.73 -12.76 -3.26
N ALA A 50 -11.92 -11.69 -3.25
CA ALA A 50 -12.25 -10.46 -3.97
C ALA A 50 -11.95 -10.57 -5.47
N GLN A 51 -10.79 -11.12 -5.83
CA GLN A 51 -10.40 -11.37 -7.21
C GLN A 51 -9.37 -12.51 -7.28
N PRO A 52 -9.68 -13.60 -8.02
CA PRO A 52 -8.74 -14.70 -8.20
C PRO A 52 -7.45 -14.25 -8.89
N GLY A 53 -6.29 -14.66 -8.36
CA GLY A 53 -4.96 -14.37 -8.89
C GLY A 53 -4.39 -12.99 -8.53
N LEU A 54 -5.20 -12.10 -7.93
CA LEU A 54 -4.77 -10.74 -7.58
C LEU A 54 -3.61 -10.75 -6.59
N MET A 55 -3.61 -11.66 -5.62
CA MET A 55 -2.55 -11.71 -4.61
C MET A 55 -1.18 -12.00 -5.22
N ALA A 56 -1.12 -12.89 -6.21
CA ALA A 56 0.12 -13.21 -6.91
C ALA A 56 0.66 -12.02 -7.73
N GLU A 57 -0.23 -11.25 -8.36
CA GLU A 57 0.13 -10.02 -9.09
C GLU A 57 0.65 -8.94 -8.14
N VAL A 58 -0.04 -8.74 -7.02
CA VAL A 58 0.36 -7.78 -5.98
C VAL A 58 1.74 -8.09 -5.41
N GLN A 59 2.04 -9.37 -5.15
CA GLN A 59 3.36 -9.79 -4.67
C GLN A 59 4.47 -9.49 -5.68
N ARG A 60 4.25 -9.86 -6.95
CA ARG A 60 5.19 -9.57 -8.03
C ARG A 60 5.40 -8.06 -8.17
N PHE A 61 4.32 -7.28 -8.13
CA PHE A 61 4.36 -5.83 -8.22
C PHE A 61 5.20 -5.22 -7.09
N PHE A 62 4.93 -5.56 -5.83
CA PHE A 62 5.67 -5.00 -4.70
C PHE A 62 7.14 -5.42 -4.70
N LEU A 63 7.45 -6.68 -5.04
CA LEU A 63 8.83 -7.15 -5.15
C LEU A 63 9.60 -6.35 -6.20
N LEU A 64 9.04 -6.21 -7.41
CA LEU A 64 9.69 -5.49 -8.49
C LEU A 64 9.82 -4.00 -8.17
N SER A 65 8.73 -3.37 -7.72
CA SER A 65 8.71 -1.94 -7.40
C SER A 65 9.73 -1.57 -6.32
N GLN A 66 9.82 -2.35 -5.23
CA GLN A 66 10.80 -2.06 -4.16
C GLN A 66 12.23 -2.40 -4.55
N THR A 67 12.43 -3.44 -5.37
CA THR A 67 13.76 -3.77 -5.88
C THR A 67 14.27 -2.64 -6.78
N ASP A 68 13.46 -2.17 -7.72
CA ASP A 68 13.84 -1.09 -8.65
C ASP A 68 14.10 0.23 -7.93
N ALA A 69 13.26 0.59 -6.94
CA ALA A 69 13.43 1.80 -6.16
C ALA A 69 14.76 1.78 -5.37
N LEU A 70 14.96 0.74 -4.56
CA LEU A 70 16.13 0.64 -3.69
C LEU A 70 17.43 0.38 -4.46
N TRP A 71 17.36 -0.30 -5.61
CA TRP A 71 18.52 -0.48 -6.48
C TRP A 71 19.01 0.84 -7.07
N LYS A 72 18.09 1.72 -7.51
CA LYS A 72 18.47 3.06 -7.99
C LYS A 72 19.16 3.88 -6.91
N GLU A 73 18.62 3.86 -5.68
CA GLU A 73 19.24 4.52 -4.53
C GLU A 73 20.61 3.92 -4.20
N HIS A 74 20.74 2.58 -4.24
CA HIS A 74 22.00 1.89 -4.03
C HIS A 74 23.07 2.26 -5.07
N LEU A 75 22.71 2.38 -6.34
CA LEU A 75 23.63 2.84 -7.39
C LEU A 75 24.09 4.28 -7.14
N GLN A 76 23.21 5.16 -6.64
CA GLN A 76 23.60 6.51 -6.23
C GLN A 76 24.56 6.46 -5.03
N ALA A 77 24.26 5.65 -4.01
CA ALA A 77 25.11 5.47 -2.84
C ALA A 77 26.50 4.94 -3.20
N ILE A 78 26.60 3.97 -4.10
CA ILE A 78 27.89 3.46 -4.61
C ILE A 78 28.69 4.56 -5.30
N LYS A 79 28.05 5.42 -6.12
CA LYS A 79 28.75 6.54 -6.77
C LYS A 79 29.33 7.52 -5.74
N PHE A 80 28.57 7.85 -4.70
CA PHE A 80 29.07 8.69 -3.60
C PHE A 80 30.21 8.01 -2.83
N LEU A 81 30.10 6.70 -2.59
CA LEU A 81 31.14 5.93 -1.92
C LEU A 81 32.45 5.93 -2.71
N GLN A 82 32.40 5.77 -4.04
CA GLN A 82 33.59 5.84 -4.90
C GLN A 82 34.31 7.19 -4.77
N GLN A 83 33.56 8.30 -4.72
CA GLN A 83 34.13 9.63 -4.51
C GLN A 83 34.73 9.79 -3.10
N ALA A 84 34.02 9.34 -2.07
CA ALA A 84 34.43 9.45 -0.67
C ALA A 84 35.70 8.64 -0.36
N VAL A 85 35.80 7.42 -0.90
CA VAL A 85 36.98 6.55 -0.75
C VAL A 85 38.19 7.15 -1.45
N GLY A 86 37.99 7.79 -2.62
CA GLY A 86 39.06 8.53 -3.30
C GLY A 86 39.66 9.65 -2.46
N LEU A 87 38.84 10.31 -1.63
CA LEU A 87 39.29 11.35 -0.68
C LEU A 87 39.98 10.74 0.57
N ARG A 88 39.57 9.54 1.01
CA ARG A 88 40.14 8.84 2.19
C ARG A 88 41.43 8.08 1.90
N GLY A 89 41.74 7.78 0.64
CA GLY A 89 42.98 7.12 0.22
C GLY A 89 44.26 7.86 0.63
N TYR A 90 44.16 9.13 1.02
CA TYR A 90 45.27 9.88 1.63
C TYR A 90 45.62 9.42 3.06
N ALA A 91 44.76 8.66 3.74
CA ALA A 91 44.90 8.24 5.14
C ALA A 91 45.57 6.86 5.33
N SER A 92 46.40 6.42 4.38
CA SER A 92 47.23 5.20 4.46
C SER A 92 46.49 3.85 4.52
N LYS A 93 45.17 3.83 4.31
CA LYS A 93 44.40 2.59 4.11
C LYS A 93 44.20 2.33 2.62
N ASP A 94 44.19 1.06 2.23
CA ASP A 94 43.94 0.65 0.84
C ASP A 94 42.50 1.04 0.42
N PRO A 95 42.34 2.00 -0.52
CA PRO A 95 41.03 2.46 -0.96
C PRO A 95 40.16 1.33 -1.51
N LEU A 96 40.78 0.35 -2.18
CA LEU A 96 40.04 -0.76 -2.78
C LEU A 96 39.38 -1.65 -1.73
N THR A 97 40.08 -1.88 -0.62
CA THR A 97 39.58 -2.70 0.49
C THR A 97 38.42 -2.02 1.21
N GLU A 98 38.52 -0.71 1.48
CA GLU A 98 37.41 0.05 2.08
C GLU A 98 36.17 0.10 1.19
N PHE A 99 36.35 0.36 -0.11
CA PHE A 99 35.25 0.36 -1.07
C PHE A 99 34.50 -0.97 -1.09
N LYS A 100 35.21 -2.10 -1.10
CA LYS A 100 34.60 -3.43 -1.10
C LYS A 100 33.81 -3.68 0.18
N LEU A 101 34.36 -3.34 1.34
CA LEU A 101 33.71 -3.55 2.63
C LEU A 101 32.46 -2.68 2.78
N GLU A 102 32.58 -1.38 2.54
CA GLU A 102 31.48 -0.44 2.69
C GLU A 102 30.41 -0.65 1.61
N GLY A 103 30.82 -0.96 0.37
CA GLY A 103 29.90 -1.31 -0.72
C GLY A 103 29.11 -2.59 -0.44
N PHE A 104 29.75 -3.61 0.15
CA PHE A 104 29.05 -4.82 0.57
C PHE A 104 28.04 -4.54 1.70
N ASN A 105 28.40 -3.72 2.68
CA ASN A 105 27.48 -3.32 3.75
C ASN A 105 26.23 -2.60 3.21
N LEU A 106 26.41 -1.68 2.24
CA LEU A 106 25.30 -1.01 1.56
C LEU A 106 24.39 -2.01 0.84
N PHE A 107 24.95 -3.05 0.20
CA PHE A 107 24.19 -4.09 -0.47
C PHE A 107 23.37 -4.95 0.50
N VAL A 108 23.97 -5.34 1.62
CA VAL A 108 23.29 -6.13 2.67
C VAL A 108 22.13 -5.34 3.25
N ASP A 109 22.34 -4.06 3.55
CA ASP A 109 21.27 -3.21 4.08
C ASP A 109 20.14 -3.01 3.05
N MET A 110 20.46 -2.70 1.79
CA MET A 110 19.48 -2.60 0.71
C MET A 110 18.64 -3.88 0.61
N THR A 111 19.27 -5.06 0.63
CA THR A 111 18.56 -6.35 0.55
C THR A 111 17.68 -6.61 1.78
N ALA A 112 18.11 -6.17 2.97
CA ALA A 112 17.28 -6.23 4.17
C ALA A 112 16.08 -5.27 4.11
N GLN A 113 16.27 -4.06 3.55
CA GLN A 113 15.21 -3.08 3.33
C GLN A 113 14.18 -3.57 2.31
N ILE A 114 14.60 -4.16 1.17
CA ILE A 114 13.68 -4.75 0.18
C ILE A 114 12.75 -5.75 0.88
N ARG A 115 13.31 -6.71 1.62
CA ARG A 115 12.53 -7.73 2.33
C ARG A 115 11.55 -7.12 3.32
N ARG A 116 12.00 -6.18 4.15
CA ARG A 116 11.14 -5.49 5.14
C ARG A 116 9.98 -4.75 4.47
N ASN A 117 10.26 -3.97 3.42
CA ASN A 117 9.26 -3.15 2.74
C ASN A 117 8.23 -4.00 2.00
N VAL A 118 8.67 -5.08 1.34
CA VAL A 118 7.76 -5.99 0.63
C VAL A 118 6.83 -6.68 1.61
N ILE A 119 7.36 -7.22 2.72
CA ILE A 119 6.56 -7.84 3.78
C ILE A 119 5.54 -6.82 4.28
N TYR A 120 5.99 -5.64 4.69
CA TYR A 120 5.10 -4.59 5.19
C TYR A 120 3.98 -4.24 4.21
N ASN A 121 4.31 -4.00 2.94
CA ASN A 121 3.34 -3.65 1.91
C ASN A 121 2.33 -4.77 1.66
N VAL A 122 2.79 -6.03 1.58
CA VAL A 122 1.92 -7.20 1.43
C VAL A 122 0.96 -7.30 2.61
N TYR A 123 1.39 -7.04 3.85
CA TYR A 123 0.51 -7.09 5.03
C TYR A 123 -0.39 -5.86 5.21
N MET A 124 -0.05 -4.70 4.65
CA MET A 124 -0.89 -3.49 4.71
C MET A 124 -1.87 -3.34 3.54
N PHE A 125 -1.61 -4.00 2.41
CA PHE A 125 -2.45 -3.90 1.23
C PHE A 125 -3.92 -4.29 1.49
N GLN A 126 -4.87 -3.48 1.05
CA GLN A 126 -6.29 -3.80 1.09
C GLN A 126 -6.88 -3.64 -0.32
N PRO A 127 -7.56 -4.66 -0.87
CA PRO A 127 -8.17 -4.55 -2.17
C PRO A 127 -9.36 -3.59 -2.09
N GLN A 128 -9.26 -2.42 -2.74
CA GLN A 128 -10.39 -1.53 -2.93
C GLN A 128 -11.23 -2.01 -4.10
N ARG A 129 -12.47 -2.43 -3.82
CA ARG A 129 -13.45 -2.71 -4.86
C ARG A 129 -13.86 -1.38 -5.49
N LEU A 130 -13.35 -1.09 -6.67
CA LEU A 130 -13.89 -0.02 -7.50
C LEU A 130 -15.28 -0.47 -7.96
N VAL A 131 -16.32 0.12 -7.37
CA VAL A 131 -17.69 -0.01 -7.89
C VAL A 131 -17.71 0.74 -9.21
N PRO A 132 -18.01 0.08 -10.35
CA PRO A 132 -18.14 0.81 -11.61
C PRO A 132 -19.25 1.83 -11.44
N VAL A 133 -18.91 3.11 -11.59
CA VAL A 133 -19.88 4.20 -11.69
C VAL A 133 -20.78 3.86 -12.88
N GLN A 134 -22.05 3.58 -12.61
CA GLN A 134 -23.04 3.38 -13.67
C GLN A 134 -23.25 4.73 -14.35
N GLU A 135 -22.59 4.94 -15.50
CA GLU A 135 -23.00 5.93 -16.49
C GLU A 135 -24.38 5.50 -17.04
N GLY A 136 -25.45 5.91 -16.36
CA GLY A 136 -26.79 5.44 -16.68
C GLY A 136 -27.89 6.09 -15.85
N ALA A 137 -27.88 7.42 -15.70
CA ALA A 137 -29.00 8.17 -15.14
C ALA A 137 -29.17 9.57 -15.76
N GLU A 138 -28.80 9.76 -17.04
CA GLU A 138 -29.26 10.89 -17.86
C GLU A 138 -30.01 10.32 -19.06
N GLY A 139 -31.34 10.26 -18.98
CA GLY A 139 -32.17 9.82 -20.11
C GLY A 139 -33.50 9.14 -19.79
N ALA A 140 -34.14 9.41 -18.65
CA ALA A 140 -35.50 8.93 -18.41
C ALA A 140 -36.26 9.78 -17.37
N ALA A 141 -36.32 11.10 -17.56
CA ALA A 141 -37.25 11.98 -16.82
C ALA A 141 -37.55 13.26 -17.62
N GLY A 142 -37.93 13.09 -18.89
CA GLY A 142 -38.41 14.16 -19.75
C GLY A 142 -39.71 13.74 -20.40
N GLY A 143 -40.83 13.87 -19.69
CA GLY A 143 -42.14 13.56 -20.24
C GLY A 143 -43.25 13.39 -19.20
N ASP A 144 -43.62 14.48 -18.51
CA ASP A 144 -45.02 14.81 -18.24
C ASP A 144 -45.12 16.25 -17.69
N LYS A 145 -45.47 17.21 -18.56
CA LYS A 145 -45.94 18.54 -18.18
C LYS A 145 -46.92 18.99 -19.25
N GLY A 146 -48.20 18.68 -19.02
CA GLY A 146 -49.25 19.03 -19.95
C GLY A 146 -50.64 18.85 -19.39
N GLN A 147 -51.00 19.63 -18.36
CA GLN A 147 -52.31 20.26 -18.18
C GLN A 147 -52.27 21.15 -16.92
N ASP A 148 -53.17 22.14 -16.87
CA ASP A 148 -53.29 23.21 -15.86
C ASP A 148 -52.48 24.50 -16.12
N LYS A 149 -52.82 25.23 -17.20
CA LYS A 149 -52.95 26.71 -17.18
C LYS A 149 -53.90 27.18 -18.29
N GLU A 150 -55.18 26.86 -18.14
CA GLU A 150 -56.27 27.51 -18.87
C GLU A 150 -57.18 28.24 -17.86
N ALA A 151 -56.67 29.33 -17.29
CA ALA A 151 -57.45 30.32 -16.54
C ALA A 151 -56.56 31.54 -16.25
N GLY A 152 -56.69 32.62 -17.01
CA GLY A 152 -56.06 33.90 -16.63
C GLY A 152 -55.66 34.87 -17.74
N ALA A 153 -56.02 34.65 -19.01
CA ALA A 153 -55.65 35.57 -20.10
C ALA A 153 -56.82 36.19 -20.89
N ALA A 154 -58.06 36.01 -20.43
CA ALA A 154 -59.26 36.54 -21.10
C ALA A 154 -59.94 37.73 -20.38
N ALA A 155 -59.27 38.39 -19.41
CA ALA A 155 -59.89 39.42 -18.57
C ALA A 155 -59.18 40.79 -18.58
N ARG A 156 -58.37 41.11 -19.61
CA ARG A 156 -57.73 42.44 -19.70
C ARG A 156 -57.91 43.17 -21.04
N GLU A 157 -58.91 42.79 -21.82
CA GLU A 157 -59.30 43.47 -23.07
C GLU A 157 -60.62 44.25 -22.94
N LYS A 158 -60.94 44.77 -21.75
CA LYS A 158 -62.03 45.75 -21.55
C LYS A 158 -61.73 46.73 -20.40
N ALA A 159 -60.65 47.49 -20.51
CA ALA A 159 -60.46 48.72 -19.74
C ALA A 159 -59.28 49.51 -20.35
N GLY A 160 -59.58 50.47 -21.24
CA GLY A 160 -58.53 51.32 -21.81
C GLY A 160 -58.87 52.07 -23.10
N ALA A 161 -60.15 52.14 -23.49
CA ALA A 161 -60.61 53.18 -24.39
C ALA A 161 -60.77 54.49 -23.59
N ARG A 162 -59.81 55.42 -23.70
CA ARG A 162 -59.94 56.89 -23.55
C ARG A 162 -58.56 57.52 -23.31
N ALA A 163 -58.05 58.21 -24.32
CA ALA A 163 -57.41 59.54 -24.29
C ALA A 163 -56.58 59.71 -25.58
#